data_AF-R2VM49-F1
#
_entry.id   AF-R2VM49-F1
#
_cell.length_a   1.000
_cell.length_b   1.000
_cell.length_c   1.000
_cell.angle_alpha   90.00
_cell.angle_beta   90.00
_cell.angle_gamma   90.00
#
_symmetry.space_group_name_H-M   'P 1'
#
loop_
_entity.id
_entity.type
_entity.pdbx_description
1 polymer ?
#
loop_
_entity_poly.entity_id
_entity_poly.type
_entity_poly.pdbx_seq_one_letter_code
_entity_poly.pdbx_strand_id
1 'polypeptide(L)' 'MERQYLVQVETIIGEMTEETFRTHREALCYATNYQRVKKSKVFRSGEVVHHVTY' A
#
# COMPACT_ATOMS: atom_id res chain seq x y z
N MET A 1 -3.08 19.77 -7.36
CA MET A 1 -2.11 18.67 -7.16
C MET A 1 -2.89 17.37 -7.16
N GLU A 2 -2.65 16.51 -8.15
CA GLU A 2 -3.30 15.20 -8.23
C GLU A 2 -2.97 14.41 -6.96
N ARG A 3 -4.00 13.96 -6.24
CA ARG A 3 -3.85 13.24 -4.98
C ARG A 3 -3.34 11.84 -5.30
N GLN A 4 -2.03 11.63 -5.23
CA GLN A 4 -1.42 10.31 -5.41
C GLN A 4 -1.30 9.60 -4.06
N TYR A 5 -1.65 8.32 -4.05
CA TYR A 5 -1.46 7.40 -2.93
C TYR A 5 -0.18 6.63 -3.16
N LEU A 6 0.64 6.50 -2.13
CA LEU A 6 1.82 5.65 -2.14
C LEU A 6 1.51 4.42 -1.31
N VAL A 7 1.83 3.23 -1.80
CA VAL A 7 1.64 1.99 -1.07
C VAL A 7 2.99 1.29 -0.94
N GLN A 8 3.41 1.08 0.29
CA GLN A 8 4.56 0.24 0.62
C GLN A 8 4.05 -1.11 1.10
N VAL A 9 4.57 -2.20 0.55
CA VAL A 9 4.23 -3.55 1.00
C VAL A 9 5.49 -4.36 1.29
N GLU A 10 5.43 -5.15 2.36
CA GLU A 10 6.31 -6.29 2.59
C GLU A 10 5.56 -7.53 2.09
N THR A 11 6.16 -8.25 1.14
CA THR A 11 5.56 -9.48 0.61
C THR A 11 5.75 -10.65 1.57
N ILE A 12 5.01 -11.74 1.33
CA ILE A 12 5.14 -12.98 2.11
C ILE A 12 6.53 -13.62 2.01
N ILE A 13 7.29 -13.32 0.96
CA ILE A 13 8.68 -13.76 0.80
C ILE A 13 9.70 -12.76 1.38
N GLY A 14 9.23 -11.67 2.01
CA GLY A 14 10.07 -10.67 2.67
C GLY A 14 10.62 -9.57 1.76
N GLU A 15 10.17 -9.49 0.51
CA GLU A 15 10.55 -8.39 -0.38
C GLU A 15 9.77 -7.12 -0.06
N MET A 16 10.44 -5.98 -0.14
CA MET A 16 9.82 -4.66 0.02
C MET A 16 9.54 -4.06 -1.36
N THR A 17 8.28 -3.73 -1.64
CA THR A 17 7.90 -3.02 -2.87
C THR A 17 7.12 -1.75 -2.56
N GLU A 18 7.19 -0.81 -3.50
CA GLU A 18 6.50 0.47 -3.41
C GLU A 18 5.82 0.79 -4.75
N GLU A 19 4.54 1.15 -4.70
CA GLU A 19 3.75 1.52 -5.87
C GLU A 19 2.90 2.77 -5.61
N THR A 20 2.60 3.51 -6.68
CA THR A 20 1.75 4.70 -6.63
C THR A 20 0.42 4.49 -7.34
N PHE A 21 -0.64 5.02 -6.76
CA PHE A 21 -2.00 4.88 -7.27
C PHE A 21 -2.71 6.23 -7.30
N ARG A 22 -3.63 6.39 -8.26
CA ARG A 22 -4.43 7.61 -8.40
C ARG A 22 -5.60 7.64 -7.44
N THR A 23 -6.15 6.47 -7.11
CA THR A 23 -7.32 6.37 -6.23
C THR A 23 -7.01 5.60 -4.95
N HIS A 24 -7.74 5.96 -3.89
CA HIS A 24 -7.65 5.24 -2.61
C HIS A 24 -8.04 3.78 -2.76
N ARG A 25 -9.03 3.49 -3.60
CA ARG A 25 -9.55 2.15 -3.81
C ARG A 25 -8.51 1.22 -4.42
N GLU A 26 -7.80 1.68 -5.45
CA GLU A 26 -6.72 0.90 -6.06
C GLU A 26 -5.58 0.65 -5.06
N ALA A 27 -5.18 1.70 -4.33
CA ALA A 27 -4.16 1.61 -3.28
C ALA A 27 -4.53 0.56 -2.22
N LEU A 28 -5.79 0.56 -1.76
CA LEU A 28 -6.29 -0.43 -0.80
C LEU A 28 -6.33 -1.83 -1.40
N CYS A 29 -6.88 -2.02 -2.60
CA CYS A 29 -6.93 -3.33 -3.25
C CYS A 29 -5.54 -3.97 -3.38
N TYR A 30 -4.51 -3.17 -3.69
CA TYR A 30 -3.12 -3.63 -3.72
C TYR A 30 -2.60 -3.94 -2.31
N ALA A 31 -2.78 -3.02 -1.36
CA ALA A 31 -2.34 -3.15 0.03
C ALA A 31 -2.97 -4.33 0.80
N THR A 32 -4.14 -4.80 0.36
CA THR A 32 -4.89 -5.91 0.98
C THR A 32 -4.86 -7.18 0.14
N ASN A 33 -3.88 -7.34 -0.76
CA ASN A 33 -3.71 -8.59 -1.49
C ASN A 33 -3.06 -9.66 -0.60
N TYR A 34 -3.88 -10.34 0.22
CA TYR A 34 -3.45 -11.32 1.21
C TYR A 34 -2.68 -12.52 0.63
N GLN A 35 -2.80 -12.79 -0.68
CA GLN A 35 -2.04 -13.87 -1.32
C GLN A 35 -0.55 -13.55 -1.46
N ARG A 36 -0.17 -12.27 -1.38
CA ARG A 36 1.18 -11.79 -1.69
C ARG A 36 1.75 -10.89 -0.62
N VAL A 37 0.89 -10.20 0.14
CA VAL A 37 1.27 -9.14 1.08
C VAL A 37 1.21 -9.68 2.50
N LYS A 38 2.31 -9.52 3.23
CA LYS A 38 2.44 -9.79 4.67
C LYS A 38 2.16 -8.54 5.50
N LYS A 39 2.60 -7.38 5.00
CA LYS A 39 2.38 -6.08 5.65
C LYS A 39 2.24 -5.00 4.60
N SER A 40 1.40 -4.00 4.86
CA SER A 40 1.22 -2.86 3.97
C SER A 40 1.01 -1.55 4.71
N LYS A 41 1.45 -0.46 4.07
CA LYS A 41 1.18 0.91 4.49
C LYS A 41 0.74 1.72 3.28
N VAL A 42 -0.36 2.43 3.41
CA VAL A 42 -0.85 3.39 2.41
C VAL A 42 -0.63 4.79 2.94
N PHE A 43 0.02 5.61 2.13
CA PHE A 43 0.27 7.01 2.40
C PHE A 43 -0.52 7.88 1.44
N ARG A 44 -0.91 9.06 1.91
CA ARG A 44 -1.48 10.12 1.09
C ARG A 44 -0.85 11.44 1.53
N SER A 45 -0.20 12.14 0.59
CA SER A 45 0.46 13.42 0.89
C SER A 45 1.45 13.34 2.07
N GLY A 46 2.12 12.20 2.24
CA GLY A 46 3.09 11.95 3.32
C GLY A 46 2.49 11.40 4.62
N GLU A 47 1.17 11.37 4.77
CA GLU A 47 0.50 10.84 5.96
C GLU A 47 0.09 9.38 5.77
N VAL A 48 0.23 8.55 6.80
CA VAL A 48 -0.26 7.16 6.79
C VAL A 48 -1.78 7.19 6.94
N VAL A 49 -2.49 6.78 5.90
CA VAL A 49 -3.96 6.65 5.90
C VAL A 49 -4.41 5.21 6.16
N HIS A 50 -3.53 4.24 5.96
CA HIS A 50 -3.81 2.84 6.25
C HIS A 50 -2.54 2.08 6.62
N HIS A 51 -2.63 1.17 7.58
CA HIS A 51 -1.53 0.28 7.97
C HIS A 51 -2.11 -1.07 8.37
N VAL A 52 -1.66 -2.13 7.71
CA VAL A 52 -2.15 -3.49 7.97
C VAL A 52 -0.99 -4.45 8.06
N THR A 53 -1.09 -5.37 9.03
CA THR A 53 -0.17 -6.49 9.21
C THR A 53 -1.02 -7.76 9.27
N TYR A 54 -0.62 -8.79 8.53
CA TYR A 54 -1.33 -10.05 8.38
C TYR A 54 -0.55 -11.21 8.97
#